data_AF-I6E6Q4-F1
#
_entry.id   AF-I6E6Q4-F1
#
_cell.length_a   1.000
_cell.length_b   1.000
_cell.length_c   1.000
_cell.angle_alpha   90.00
_cell.angle_beta   90.00
_cell.angle_gamma   90.00
#
_symmetry.space_group_name_H-M   'P 1'
#
loop_
_entity.id
_entity.type
_entity.pdbx_description
1 polymer ?
#
loop_
_entity_poly.entity_id
_entity_poly.type
_entity_poly.pdbx_seq_one_letter_code
_entity_poly.pdbx_strand_id
1 'polypeptide(L)'
;MVTPLRYALIFLLWAMVAVIYAPLIPAALTLISPALSLTHWQALFADPQLPHALLATLVSTTIAAVGALLIALLVIVALWPGPKWQRMCARLPWLLAIPHVAFATSALLLFADGGLLYDYFPYFTPPMDRFGIGLGLTLAVKESAFLLWILAAVLSEKRLLQQVIVLDSLGYSRWQCLNWLLLPSVAPSLAMAMLAIVAWSLSVVDVAIILGPGNPPTLAVISWQWLTQGDADQQTKGALASLLLMLLLAAYVLLSYLLWRSWRRTIPRVDGIRKPATPLLPGTTLASFLPLTGVLCVVLLAILADQSTINSEALINSLTMGLVATFIALLLLLLWLEWGPQRRQLWLWLPILLPALPLVAGQYTLALWLNLDGSWTAVVWGHLLWVMPWMLFILQPAWQRIDSRLILIAQTLGW
;
A
#
# COMPACT_ATOMS: atom_id res chain seq x y z
N MET A 1 29.96 32.34 -2.56
CA MET A 1 30.60 31.09 -3.05
C MET A 1 29.74 29.83 -2.81
N VAL A 2 28.40 29.93 -2.75
CA VAL A 2 27.52 28.82 -2.31
C VAL A 2 27.04 27.91 -3.46
N THR A 3 27.17 28.36 -4.71
CA THR A 3 26.68 27.65 -5.89
C THR A 3 27.37 26.31 -6.19
N PRO A 4 28.72 26.13 -6.12
CA PRO A 4 29.35 24.85 -6.47
C PRO A 4 29.04 23.74 -5.45
N LEU A 5 28.97 24.08 -4.15
CA LEU A 5 28.66 23.13 -3.09
C LEU A 5 27.24 22.57 -3.23
N ARG A 6 26.28 23.40 -3.63
CA ARG A 6 24.90 22.98 -3.87
C ARG A 6 24.80 21.94 -4.99
N TYR A 7 25.51 22.13 -6.10
CA TYR A 7 25.50 21.16 -7.20
C TYR A 7 26.19 19.85 -6.81
N ALA A 8 27.28 19.91 -6.04
CA ALA A 8 27.95 18.72 -5.51
C ALA A 8 27.03 17.92 -4.56
N LEU A 9 26.31 18.60 -3.67
CA LEU A 9 25.34 17.95 -2.76
C LEU A 9 24.17 17.33 -3.52
N ILE A 10 23.63 18.01 -4.53
CA ILE A 10 22.56 17.46 -5.38
C ILE A 10 23.05 16.22 -6.13
N PHE A 11 24.27 16.25 -6.67
CA PHE A 11 24.87 15.10 -7.35
C PHE A 11 25.05 13.92 -6.38
N LEU A 12 25.56 14.17 -5.17
CA LEU A 12 25.74 13.18 -4.13
C LEU A 12 24.39 12.56 -3.73
N LEU A 13 23.34 13.38 -3.56
CA LEU A 13 21.98 12.90 -3.28
C LEU A 13 21.44 12.00 -4.40
N TRP A 14 21.62 12.39 -5.65
CA TRP A 14 21.24 11.54 -6.79
C TRP A 14 22.04 10.23 -6.83
N ALA A 15 23.33 10.26 -6.52
CA ALA A 15 24.15 9.06 -6.45
C ALA A 15 23.66 8.11 -5.34
N MET A 16 23.33 8.64 -4.15
CA MET A 16 22.78 7.83 -3.05
C MET A 16 21.42 7.23 -3.41
N VAL A 17 20.53 8.01 -4.02
CA VAL A 17 19.24 7.51 -4.52
C VAL A 17 19.47 6.44 -5.60
N ALA A 18 20.41 6.65 -6.52
CA ALA A 18 20.74 5.67 -7.55
C ALA A 18 21.27 4.35 -6.97
N VAL A 19 22.05 4.39 -5.89
CA VAL A 19 22.52 3.18 -5.18
C VAL A 19 21.35 2.43 -4.53
N ILE A 20 20.41 3.15 -3.92
CA ILE A 20 19.22 2.53 -3.32
C ILE A 20 18.33 1.92 -4.41
N TYR A 21 18.26 2.56 -5.59
CA TYR A 21 17.34 2.21 -6.68
C TYR A 21 18.00 1.33 -7.75
N ALA A 22 19.28 1.02 -7.59
CA ALA A 22 20.03 0.10 -8.44
C ALA A 22 19.31 -1.23 -8.74
N PRO A 23 18.54 -1.85 -7.80
CA PRO A 23 17.78 -3.08 -8.05
C PRO A 23 16.82 -3.04 -9.23
N LEU A 24 16.35 -1.86 -9.62
CA LEU A 24 15.44 -1.71 -10.75
C LEU A 24 16.07 -2.16 -12.07
N ILE A 25 17.38 -2.01 -12.24
CA ILE A 25 18.08 -2.36 -13.47
C ILE A 25 18.14 -3.89 -13.65
N PRO A 26 18.70 -4.68 -12.70
CA PRO A 26 18.68 -6.13 -12.80
C PRO A 26 17.26 -6.69 -12.77
N ALA A 27 16.33 -6.12 -11.98
CA ALA A 27 14.93 -6.52 -12.04
C ALA A 27 14.39 -6.46 -13.47
N ALA A 28 14.62 -5.35 -14.19
CA ALA A 28 14.19 -5.23 -15.58
C ALA A 28 14.88 -6.27 -16.49
N LEU A 29 16.19 -6.47 -16.34
CA LEU A 29 16.95 -7.41 -17.18
C LEU A 29 16.55 -8.87 -16.95
N THR A 30 16.42 -9.30 -15.69
CA THR A 30 16.09 -10.68 -15.33
C THR A 30 14.64 -11.04 -15.67
N LEU A 31 13.73 -10.06 -15.71
CA LEU A 31 12.35 -10.26 -16.14
C LEU A 31 12.19 -10.25 -17.67
N ILE A 32 12.94 -9.40 -18.39
CA ILE A 32 12.79 -9.24 -19.85
C ILE A 32 13.48 -10.38 -20.60
N SER A 33 14.69 -10.79 -20.18
CA SER A 33 15.47 -11.79 -20.92
C SER A 33 14.70 -13.10 -21.17
N PRO A 34 14.06 -13.72 -20.16
CA PRO A 34 13.31 -14.97 -20.37
C PRO A 34 12.03 -14.77 -21.20
N ALA A 35 11.46 -13.56 -21.19
CA ALA A 35 10.22 -13.23 -21.89
C ALA A 35 10.38 -13.18 -23.42
N LEU A 36 11.60 -13.12 -23.93
CA LEU A 36 11.89 -13.13 -25.37
C LEU A 36 11.75 -14.51 -26.01
N SER A 37 11.68 -15.58 -25.21
CA SER A 37 11.54 -16.96 -25.71
C SER A 37 10.11 -17.46 -25.63
N LEU A 38 9.57 -17.94 -26.76
CA LEU A 38 8.24 -18.56 -26.82
C LEU A 38 8.16 -19.86 -26.00
N THR A 39 9.26 -20.61 -25.88
CA THR A 39 9.28 -21.89 -25.16
C THR A 39 9.03 -21.69 -23.66
N HIS A 40 9.59 -20.64 -23.07
CA HIS A 40 9.38 -20.33 -21.65
C HIS A 40 7.93 -19.94 -21.37
N TRP A 41 7.29 -19.19 -22.28
CA TRP A 41 5.87 -18.87 -22.18
C TRP A 41 4.98 -20.12 -22.29
N GLN A 42 5.28 -21.03 -23.23
CA GLN A 42 4.56 -22.30 -23.33
C GLN A 42 4.70 -23.14 -22.06
N ALA A 43 5.91 -23.19 -21.48
CA ALA A 43 6.15 -23.89 -20.22
C ALA A 43 5.40 -23.29 -19.03
N LEU A 44 5.23 -21.96 -18.98
CA LEU A 44 4.42 -21.28 -17.98
C LEU A 44 2.93 -21.60 -18.18
N PHE A 45 2.40 -21.42 -19.38
CA PHE A 45 0.98 -21.64 -19.67
C PHE A 45 0.55 -23.12 -19.63
N ALA A 46 1.49 -24.05 -19.73
CA ALA A 46 1.24 -25.47 -19.51
C ALA A 46 1.08 -25.84 -18.03
N ASP A 47 1.44 -24.96 -17.10
CA ASP A 47 1.36 -25.24 -15.67
C ASP A 47 -0.11 -25.26 -15.18
N PRO A 48 -0.57 -26.36 -14.56
CA PRO A 48 -1.97 -26.51 -14.16
C PRO A 48 -2.39 -25.56 -13.03
N GLN A 49 -1.44 -25.03 -12.25
CA GLN A 49 -1.74 -24.16 -11.12
C GLN A 49 -2.04 -22.72 -11.54
N LEU A 50 -1.50 -22.29 -12.68
CA LEU A 50 -1.58 -20.92 -13.19
C LEU A 50 -3.00 -20.33 -13.24
N PRO A 51 -4.00 -20.95 -13.91
CA PRO A 51 -5.32 -20.31 -14.08
C PRO A 51 -6.01 -20.03 -12.74
N HIS A 52 -5.88 -20.95 -11.79
CA HIS A 52 -6.45 -20.80 -10.46
C HIS A 52 -5.66 -19.77 -9.63
N ALA A 53 -4.32 -19.76 -9.73
CA ALA A 53 -3.48 -18.75 -9.08
C ALA A 53 -3.78 -17.32 -9.59
N LEU A 54 -4.02 -17.17 -10.89
CA LEU A 54 -4.49 -15.92 -11.49
C LEU A 54 -5.84 -15.50 -10.96
N LEU A 55 -6.82 -16.41 -10.97
CA LEU A 55 -8.16 -16.13 -10.48
C LEU A 55 -8.13 -15.71 -9.01
N ALA A 56 -7.40 -16.45 -8.16
CA ALA A 56 -7.25 -16.11 -6.75
C ALA A 56 -6.60 -14.73 -6.54
N THR A 57 -5.60 -14.38 -7.35
CA THR A 57 -4.95 -13.07 -7.30
C THR A 57 -5.90 -11.95 -7.74
N LEU A 58 -6.65 -12.16 -8.81
CA LEU A 58 -7.63 -11.19 -9.31
C LEU A 58 -8.77 -10.97 -8.32
N VAL A 59 -9.33 -12.04 -7.75
CA VAL A 59 -10.43 -11.96 -6.77
C VAL A 59 -9.95 -11.29 -5.48
N SER A 60 -8.83 -11.73 -4.90
CA SER A 60 -8.29 -11.10 -3.69
C SER A 60 -7.94 -9.63 -3.90
N THR A 61 -7.27 -9.28 -5.00
CA THR A 61 -6.89 -7.89 -5.31
C THR A 61 -8.10 -7.00 -5.57
N THR A 62 -9.08 -7.46 -6.35
CA THR A 62 -10.30 -6.68 -6.61
C THR A 62 -11.09 -6.43 -5.33
N ILE A 63 -11.26 -7.45 -4.48
CA ILE A 63 -11.96 -7.32 -3.20
C ILE A 63 -11.20 -6.37 -2.27
N ALA A 64 -9.87 -6.51 -2.17
CA ALA A 64 -9.04 -5.62 -1.36
C ALA A 64 -9.19 -4.15 -1.80
N ALA A 65 -8.98 -3.87 -3.09
CA ALA A 65 -9.02 -2.51 -3.62
C ALA A 65 -10.42 -1.89 -3.58
N VAL A 66 -11.44 -2.60 -4.08
CA VAL A 66 -12.82 -2.09 -4.10
C VAL A 66 -13.38 -2.02 -2.69
N GLY A 67 -13.12 -3.03 -1.86
CA GLY A 67 -13.55 -3.05 -0.46
C GLY A 67 -12.94 -1.91 0.35
N ALA A 68 -11.64 -1.68 0.24
CA ALA A 68 -10.97 -0.57 0.91
C ALA A 68 -11.55 0.79 0.50
N LEU A 69 -11.77 0.98 -0.81
CA LEU A 69 -12.39 2.18 -1.36
C LEU A 69 -13.83 2.38 -0.83
N LEU A 70 -14.66 1.34 -0.89
CA LEU A 70 -16.04 1.40 -0.40
C LEU A 70 -16.10 1.73 1.09
N ILE A 71 -15.29 1.06 1.92
CA ILE A 71 -15.19 1.32 3.35
C ILE A 71 -14.79 2.79 3.59
N ALA A 72 -13.75 3.27 2.91
CA ALA A 72 -13.28 4.64 3.08
C ALA A 72 -14.33 5.69 2.69
N LEU A 73 -15.01 5.50 1.55
CA LEU A 73 -16.06 6.42 1.10
C LEU A 73 -17.28 6.41 2.03
N LEU A 74 -17.71 5.24 2.50
CA LEU A 74 -18.81 5.13 3.46
C LEU A 74 -18.51 5.86 4.77
N VAL A 75 -17.28 5.72 5.29
CA VAL A 75 -16.83 6.40 6.50
C VAL A 75 -16.79 7.92 6.29
N ILE A 76 -16.30 8.39 5.14
CA ILE A 76 -16.27 9.82 4.79
C ILE A 76 -17.68 10.40 4.74
N VAL A 77 -18.60 9.76 4.02
CA VAL A 77 -20.00 10.22 3.92
C VAL A 77 -20.66 10.32 5.30
N ALA A 78 -20.39 9.33 6.16
CA ALA A 78 -21.00 9.27 7.49
C ALA A 78 -20.42 10.28 8.49
N LEU A 79 -19.10 10.51 8.48
CA LEU A 79 -18.43 11.26 9.55
C LEU A 79 -17.97 12.67 9.15
N TRP A 80 -17.68 12.90 7.87
CA TRP A 80 -17.10 14.15 7.39
C TRP A 80 -18.18 15.10 6.85
N PRO A 81 -18.12 16.43 7.13
CA PRO A 81 -17.20 17.11 8.04
C PRO A 81 -17.73 17.09 9.49
N GLY A 82 -16.85 17.01 10.50
CA GLY A 82 -17.25 17.15 11.90
C GLY A 82 -16.28 16.60 12.95
N PRO A 83 -16.62 16.72 14.25
CA PRO A 83 -15.78 16.26 15.37
C PRO A 83 -15.68 14.73 15.45
N LYS A 84 -16.64 13.99 14.87
CA LYS A 84 -16.55 12.52 14.77
C LYS A 84 -15.47 12.09 13.78
N TRP A 85 -15.32 12.79 12.66
CA TRP A 85 -14.23 12.57 11.71
C TRP A 85 -12.86 12.80 12.37
N GLN A 86 -12.69 13.91 13.09
CA GLN A 86 -11.43 14.19 13.81
C GLN A 86 -11.08 13.10 14.83
N ARG A 87 -12.08 12.64 15.61
CA ARG A 87 -11.91 11.51 16.54
C ARG A 87 -11.55 10.21 15.82
N MET A 88 -12.13 9.95 14.66
CA MET A 88 -11.78 8.79 13.84
C MET A 88 -10.33 8.87 13.36
N CYS A 89 -9.93 10.01 12.77
CA CYS A 89 -8.56 10.24 12.32
C CYS A 89 -7.54 10.07 13.45
N ALA A 90 -7.85 10.53 14.66
CA ALA A 90 -7.00 10.35 15.84
C ALA A 90 -6.84 8.87 16.26
N ARG A 91 -7.78 8.00 15.89
CA ARG A 91 -7.79 6.56 16.22
C ARG A 91 -7.30 5.68 15.08
N LEU A 92 -7.22 6.17 13.83
CA LEU A 92 -6.64 5.44 12.70
C LEU A 92 -5.25 4.83 12.99
N PRO A 93 -4.34 5.50 13.74
CA PRO A 93 -3.05 4.90 14.10
C PRO A 93 -3.16 3.54 14.80
N TRP A 94 -4.25 3.25 15.53
CA TRP A 94 -4.44 1.97 16.20
C TRP A 94 -4.51 0.78 15.24
N LEU A 95 -5.01 0.99 14.01
CA LEU A 95 -5.03 -0.04 12.97
C LEU A 95 -3.80 0.06 12.06
N LEU A 96 -3.30 1.27 11.78
CA LEU A 96 -2.14 1.48 10.91
C LEU A 96 -0.84 0.93 11.51
N ALA A 97 -0.64 1.05 12.82
CA ALA A 97 0.58 0.61 13.49
C ALA A 97 0.78 -0.92 13.48
N ILE A 98 -0.27 -1.69 13.18
CA ILE A 98 -0.22 -3.15 13.22
C ILE A 98 0.47 -3.66 11.95
N PRO A 99 1.51 -4.51 12.07
CA PRO A 99 2.14 -5.15 10.93
C PRO A 99 1.14 -5.98 10.10
N HIS A 100 1.27 -5.98 8.78
CA HIS A 100 0.35 -6.71 7.89
C HIS A 100 0.29 -8.20 8.21
N VAL A 101 1.45 -8.82 8.44
CA VAL A 101 1.58 -10.23 8.87
C VAL A 101 0.85 -10.49 10.19
N ALA A 102 1.03 -9.63 11.20
CA ALA A 102 0.33 -9.79 12.49
C ALA A 102 -1.20 -9.71 12.32
N PHE A 103 -1.67 -8.77 11.51
CA PHE A 103 -3.09 -8.64 11.20
C PHE A 103 -3.62 -9.89 10.47
N ALA A 104 -2.87 -10.41 9.49
CA ALA A 104 -3.19 -11.64 8.78
C ALA A 104 -3.28 -12.86 9.70
N THR A 105 -2.29 -13.02 10.59
CA THR A 105 -2.27 -14.09 11.60
C THR A 105 -3.47 -13.98 12.54
N SER A 106 -3.82 -12.78 12.99
CA SER A 106 -5.00 -12.58 13.83
C SER A 106 -6.31 -12.94 13.10
N ALA A 107 -6.41 -12.63 11.81
CA ALA A 107 -7.55 -13.00 10.99
C ALA A 107 -7.61 -14.52 10.78
N LEU A 108 -6.47 -15.17 10.53
CA LEU A 108 -6.39 -16.63 10.43
C LEU A 108 -6.86 -17.29 11.73
N LEU A 109 -6.35 -16.88 12.89
CA LEU A 109 -6.73 -17.44 14.19
C LEU A 109 -8.22 -17.22 14.55
N LEU A 110 -8.85 -16.20 13.96
CA LEU A 110 -10.26 -15.93 14.17
C LEU A 110 -11.16 -16.71 13.19
N PHE A 111 -10.77 -16.80 11.92
CA PHE A 111 -11.63 -17.24 10.80
C PHE A 111 -11.19 -18.56 10.14
N ALA A 112 -10.08 -19.17 10.54
CA ALA A 112 -9.70 -20.49 10.03
C ALA A 112 -10.56 -21.61 10.64
N ASP A 113 -10.48 -22.80 10.05
CA ASP A 113 -11.04 -24.03 10.60
C ASP A 113 -10.47 -24.29 12.00
N GLY A 114 -11.34 -24.36 13.03
CA GLY A 114 -10.92 -24.45 14.43
C GLY A 114 -10.41 -23.14 15.04
N GLY A 115 -10.68 -22.01 14.37
CA GLY A 115 -10.44 -20.67 14.91
C GLY A 115 -11.50 -20.26 15.93
N LEU A 116 -11.20 -19.20 16.69
CA LEU A 116 -12.02 -18.74 17.82
C LEU A 116 -13.49 -18.52 17.45
N LEU A 117 -13.78 -18.01 16.24
CA LEU A 117 -15.15 -17.77 15.81
C LEU A 117 -15.96 -19.07 15.75
N TYR A 118 -15.37 -20.13 15.20
CA TYR A 118 -16.04 -21.42 15.02
C TYR A 118 -16.07 -22.23 16.30
N ASP A 119 -15.12 -22.02 17.21
CA ASP A 119 -15.15 -22.59 18.56
C ASP A 119 -16.31 -22.02 19.39
N TYR A 120 -16.53 -20.70 19.35
CA TYR A 120 -17.64 -20.05 20.08
C TYR A 120 -18.99 -20.21 19.37
N PHE A 121 -19.00 -20.33 18.04
CA PHE A 121 -20.20 -20.49 17.23
C PHE A 121 -20.14 -21.74 16.35
N PRO A 122 -20.25 -22.95 16.95
CA PRO A 122 -20.08 -24.23 16.25
C PRO A 122 -21.15 -24.51 15.18
N TYR A 123 -22.20 -23.69 15.11
CA TYR A 123 -23.24 -23.77 14.07
C TYR A 123 -22.77 -23.21 12.72
N PHE A 124 -21.75 -22.35 12.69
CA PHE A 124 -21.17 -21.89 11.44
C PHE A 124 -20.11 -22.88 10.96
N THR A 125 -20.12 -23.18 9.66
CA THR A 125 -19.05 -23.95 9.03
C THR A 125 -18.10 -22.98 8.33
N PRO A 126 -16.78 -23.11 8.56
CA PRO A 126 -15.81 -22.28 7.88
C PRO A 126 -15.79 -22.57 6.38
N PRO A 127 -15.98 -21.56 5.52
CA PRO A 127 -15.86 -21.75 4.08
C PRO A 127 -14.38 -21.83 3.70
N MET A 128 -14.00 -22.88 2.96
CA MET A 128 -12.66 -22.99 2.38
C MET A 128 -12.42 -21.86 1.38
N ASP A 129 -11.41 -21.02 1.63
CA ASP A 129 -11.10 -19.86 0.78
C ASP A 129 -10.33 -20.24 -0.50
N ARG A 130 -11.03 -20.86 -1.45
CA ARG A 130 -10.43 -21.33 -2.71
C ARG A 130 -10.01 -20.20 -3.66
N PHE A 131 -10.59 -19.02 -3.50
CA PHE A 131 -10.44 -17.90 -4.44
C PHE A 131 -9.78 -16.67 -3.82
N GLY A 132 -9.31 -16.74 -2.56
CA GLY A 132 -8.69 -15.59 -1.89
C GLY A 132 -9.69 -14.49 -1.49
N ILE A 133 -10.95 -14.84 -1.25
CA ILE A 133 -11.99 -13.91 -0.78
C ILE A 133 -11.69 -13.44 0.65
N GLY A 134 -11.33 -14.37 1.55
CA GLY A 134 -10.96 -14.07 2.93
C GLY A 134 -9.68 -13.24 3.01
N LEU A 135 -8.70 -13.57 2.15
CA LEU A 135 -7.51 -12.75 1.92
C LEU A 135 -7.90 -11.32 1.50
N GLY A 136 -8.73 -11.19 0.45
CA GLY A 136 -9.17 -9.89 -0.07
C GLY A 136 -9.95 -9.05 0.94
N LEU A 137 -10.83 -9.66 1.74
CA LEU A 137 -11.60 -8.97 2.77
C LEU A 137 -10.72 -8.46 3.92
N THR A 138 -9.77 -9.28 4.36
CA THR A 138 -8.81 -8.90 5.40
C THR A 138 -7.96 -7.73 4.93
N LEU A 139 -7.46 -7.79 3.70
CA LEU A 139 -6.74 -6.67 3.09
C LEU A 139 -7.63 -5.44 2.91
N ALA A 140 -8.90 -5.59 2.50
CA ALA A 140 -9.82 -4.45 2.37
C ALA A 140 -9.97 -3.65 3.67
N VAL A 141 -10.09 -4.33 4.81
CA VAL A 141 -10.15 -3.69 6.13
C VAL A 141 -8.83 -2.96 6.42
N LYS A 142 -7.69 -3.62 6.22
CA LYS A 142 -6.37 -3.03 6.51
C LYS A 142 -6.06 -1.83 5.61
N GLU A 143 -6.25 -1.97 4.31
CA GLU A 143 -5.97 -0.95 3.30
C GLU A 143 -6.94 0.23 3.38
N SER A 144 -8.16 0.04 3.89
CA SER A 144 -9.09 1.15 4.14
C SER A 144 -8.55 2.16 5.14
N ALA A 145 -7.76 1.72 6.14
CA ALA A 145 -7.15 2.61 7.12
C ALA A 145 -6.10 3.51 6.48
N PHE A 146 -5.28 2.94 5.60
CA PHE A 146 -4.30 3.69 4.81
C PHE A 146 -5.00 4.70 3.90
N LEU A 147 -6.02 4.26 3.18
CA LEU A 147 -6.79 5.13 2.30
C LEU A 147 -7.46 6.30 3.05
N LEU A 148 -8.08 6.02 4.20
CA LEU A 148 -8.68 7.05 5.06
C LEU A 148 -7.66 8.05 5.59
N TRP A 149 -6.44 7.61 5.89
CA TRP A 149 -5.37 8.48 6.34
C TRP A 149 -4.89 9.43 5.24
N ILE A 150 -4.76 8.95 3.99
CA ILE A 150 -4.49 9.80 2.82
C ILE A 150 -5.61 10.81 2.63
N LEU A 151 -6.85 10.35 2.65
CA LEU A 151 -8.02 11.19 2.45
C LEU A 151 -8.15 12.24 3.56
N ALA A 152 -7.73 11.94 4.79
CA ALA A 152 -7.67 12.93 5.88
C ALA A 152 -6.71 14.08 5.60
N ALA A 153 -5.57 13.83 4.95
CA ALA A 153 -4.66 14.89 4.55
C ALA A 153 -5.29 15.79 3.47
N VAL A 154 -5.91 15.20 2.45
CA VAL A 154 -6.50 15.95 1.32
C VAL A 154 -7.77 16.71 1.74
N LEU A 155 -8.63 16.10 2.55
CA LEU A 155 -9.88 16.71 3.03
C LEU A 155 -9.65 17.82 4.08
N SER A 156 -8.42 18.05 4.53
CA SER A 156 -8.07 19.15 5.44
C SER A 156 -8.05 20.53 4.76
N GLU A 157 -8.23 20.59 3.44
CA GLU A 157 -8.29 21.84 2.68
C GLU A 157 -9.50 22.71 3.03
N LYS A 158 -9.25 23.95 3.46
CA LYS A 158 -10.29 24.93 3.85
C LYS A 158 -11.32 25.19 2.74
N ARG A 159 -10.88 25.16 1.48
CA ARG A 159 -11.74 25.43 0.31
C ARG A 159 -12.83 24.37 0.13
N LEU A 160 -12.49 23.09 0.32
CA LEU A 160 -13.46 21.99 0.22
C LEU A 160 -14.53 22.11 1.29
N LEU A 161 -14.13 22.46 2.53
CA LEU A 161 -15.05 22.64 3.63
C LEU A 161 -16.06 23.78 3.38
N GLN A 162 -15.60 24.90 2.80
CA GLN A 162 -16.48 26.00 2.39
C GLN A 162 -17.49 25.58 1.30
N GLN A 163 -17.04 24.83 0.29
CA GLN A 163 -17.92 24.35 -0.79
C GLN A 163 -19.01 23.40 -0.29
N VAL A 164 -18.68 22.57 0.71
CA VAL A 164 -19.65 21.66 1.34
C VAL A 164 -20.71 22.43 2.12
N ILE A 165 -20.32 23.44 2.90
CA ILE A 165 -21.26 24.31 3.63
C ILE A 165 -22.26 24.95 2.65
N VAL A 166 -21.79 25.41 1.49
CA VAL A 166 -22.66 25.95 0.45
C VAL A 166 -23.63 24.89 -0.05
N LEU A 167 -23.17 23.68 -0.41
CA LEU A 167 -24.05 22.61 -0.88
C LEU A 167 -25.07 22.17 0.18
N ASP A 168 -24.67 22.12 1.45
CA ASP A 168 -25.54 21.77 2.56
C ASP A 168 -26.63 22.85 2.78
N SER A 169 -26.25 24.14 2.70
CA SER A 169 -27.21 25.26 2.77
C SER A 169 -28.21 25.28 1.61
N LEU A 170 -27.81 24.72 0.44
CA LEU A 170 -28.68 24.53 -0.72
C LEU A 170 -29.55 23.27 -0.62
N GLY A 171 -29.42 22.47 0.44
CA GLY A 171 -30.23 21.27 0.68
C GLY A 171 -29.81 20.05 -0.15
N TYR A 172 -28.57 20.00 -0.63
CA TYR A 172 -28.04 18.80 -1.30
C TYR A 172 -27.69 17.72 -0.28
N SER A 173 -27.97 16.45 -0.60
CA SER A 173 -27.64 15.35 0.29
C SER A 173 -26.15 15.07 0.34
N ARG A 174 -25.69 14.40 1.41
CA ARG A 174 -24.27 14.03 1.57
C ARG A 174 -23.72 13.16 0.43
N TRP A 175 -24.57 12.31 -0.16
CA TRP A 175 -24.19 11.50 -1.32
C TRP A 175 -24.06 12.33 -2.60
N GLN A 176 -24.87 13.36 -2.77
CA GLN A 176 -24.70 14.32 -3.86
C GLN A 176 -23.40 15.10 -3.68
N CYS A 177 -23.13 15.56 -2.45
CA CYS A 177 -21.87 16.21 -2.10
C CYS A 177 -20.66 15.29 -2.36
N LEU A 178 -20.73 14.01 -1.97
CA LEU A 178 -19.70 13.02 -2.27
C LEU A 178 -19.45 12.91 -3.78
N ASN A 179 -20.48 12.64 -4.56
CA ASN A 179 -20.32 12.31 -5.98
C ASN A 179 -19.96 13.52 -6.84
N TRP A 180 -20.46 14.71 -6.50
CA TRP A 180 -20.30 15.91 -7.32
C TRP A 180 -19.12 16.80 -6.90
N LEU A 181 -18.75 16.78 -5.62
CA LEU A 181 -17.72 17.66 -5.08
C LEU A 181 -16.49 16.89 -4.57
N LEU A 182 -16.70 15.90 -3.70
CA LEU A 182 -15.58 15.24 -3.01
C LEU A 182 -14.83 14.26 -3.89
N LEU A 183 -15.53 13.34 -4.56
CA LEU A 183 -14.89 12.37 -5.45
C LEU A 183 -14.12 13.06 -6.59
N PRO A 184 -14.68 14.05 -7.31
CA PRO A 184 -13.94 14.72 -8.38
C PRO A 184 -12.72 15.50 -7.90
N SER A 185 -12.78 16.10 -6.71
CA SER A 185 -11.68 16.90 -6.15
C SER A 185 -10.54 16.02 -5.61
N VAL A 186 -10.88 14.92 -4.93
CA VAL A 186 -9.89 14.04 -4.27
C VAL A 186 -9.36 12.95 -5.21
N ALA A 187 -10.00 12.74 -6.36
CA ALA A 187 -9.63 11.63 -7.22
C ALA A 187 -8.20 11.57 -7.74
N PRO A 188 -7.50 12.67 -8.08
CA PRO A 188 -6.10 12.57 -8.49
C PRO A 188 -5.22 11.96 -7.38
N SER A 189 -5.40 12.39 -6.13
CA SER A 189 -4.73 11.81 -4.97
C SER A 189 -5.20 10.38 -4.67
N LEU A 190 -6.50 10.12 -4.81
CA LEU A 190 -7.09 8.80 -4.63
C LEU A 190 -6.52 7.80 -5.65
N ALA A 191 -6.35 8.21 -6.91
CA ALA A 191 -5.81 7.35 -7.97
C ALA A 191 -4.39 6.86 -7.65
N MET A 192 -3.53 7.74 -7.09
CA MET A 192 -2.19 7.35 -6.66
C MET A 192 -2.21 6.39 -5.47
N ALA A 193 -3.08 6.65 -4.49
CA ALA A 193 -3.26 5.75 -3.34
C ALA A 193 -3.78 4.38 -3.78
N MET A 194 -4.78 4.35 -4.65
CA MET A 194 -5.35 3.12 -5.21
C MET A 194 -4.34 2.36 -6.07
N LEU A 195 -3.49 3.06 -6.82
CA LEU A 195 -2.40 2.44 -7.57
C LEU A 195 -1.44 1.69 -6.64
N ALA A 196 -1.02 2.32 -5.54
CA ALA A 196 -0.17 1.68 -4.54
C ALA A 196 -0.85 0.47 -3.88
N ILE A 197 -2.13 0.60 -3.49
CA ILE A 197 -2.91 -0.50 -2.91
C ILE A 197 -3.00 -1.69 -3.89
N VAL A 198 -3.27 -1.43 -5.18
CA VAL A 198 -3.37 -2.49 -6.19
C VAL A 198 -2.01 -3.12 -6.47
N ALA A 199 -0.94 -2.33 -6.62
CA ALA A 199 0.41 -2.83 -6.86
C ALA A 199 0.88 -3.74 -5.73
N TRP A 200 0.66 -3.33 -4.48
CA TRP A 200 0.98 -4.13 -3.30
C TRP A 200 0.09 -5.37 -3.20
N SER A 201 -1.24 -5.24 -3.33
CA SER A 201 -2.17 -6.37 -3.21
C SER A 201 -1.96 -7.44 -4.29
N LEU A 202 -1.56 -7.04 -5.50
CA LEU A 202 -1.21 -8.00 -6.58
C LEU A 202 0.00 -8.87 -6.23
N SER A 203 0.95 -8.32 -5.49
CA SER A 203 2.25 -8.95 -5.21
C SER A 203 2.49 -9.26 -3.74
N VAL A 204 1.41 -9.33 -2.96
CA VAL A 204 1.48 -9.66 -1.54
C VAL A 204 1.79 -11.14 -1.35
N VAL A 205 2.96 -11.43 -0.79
CA VAL A 205 3.43 -12.82 -0.53
C VAL A 205 3.30 -13.17 0.94
N ASP A 206 3.73 -12.26 1.81
CA ASP A 206 3.78 -12.42 3.25
C ASP A 206 2.38 -12.69 3.86
N VAL A 207 1.39 -11.88 3.51
CA VAL A 207 0.00 -12.08 3.96
C VAL A 207 -0.63 -13.30 3.28
N ALA A 208 -0.35 -13.50 1.98
CA ALA A 208 -0.98 -14.55 1.19
C ALA A 208 -0.49 -15.96 1.55
N ILE A 209 0.75 -16.14 2.01
CA ILE A 209 1.22 -17.42 2.55
C ILE A 209 0.46 -17.80 3.82
N ILE A 210 0.05 -16.81 4.63
CA ILE A 210 -0.62 -17.04 5.91
C ILE A 210 -2.12 -17.26 5.73
N LEU A 211 -2.78 -16.41 4.95
CA LEU A 211 -4.24 -16.36 4.86
C LEU A 211 -4.80 -16.74 3.48
N GLY A 212 -3.96 -16.74 2.44
CA GLY A 212 -4.38 -17.05 1.09
C GLY A 212 -4.68 -18.54 0.86
N PRO A 213 -5.23 -18.89 -0.31
CA PRO A 213 -5.43 -20.29 -0.68
C PRO A 213 -4.09 -21.04 -0.68
N GLY A 214 -4.09 -22.27 -0.17
CA GLY A 214 -2.88 -23.11 -0.12
C GLY A 214 -2.62 -23.90 -1.41
N ASN A 215 -3.68 -24.33 -2.12
CA ASN A 215 -3.53 -25.16 -3.32
C ASN A 215 -4.63 -24.89 -4.37
N PRO A 216 -4.30 -24.26 -5.52
CA PRO A 216 -3.05 -23.54 -5.78
C PRO A 216 -3.04 -22.16 -5.10
N PRO A 217 -1.86 -21.65 -4.72
CA PRO A 217 -1.74 -20.36 -4.05
C PRO A 217 -1.88 -19.18 -5.01
N THR A 218 -1.83 -17.94 -4.49
CA THR A 218 -1.85 -16.74 -5.34
C THR A 218 -0.63 -16.70 -6.27
N LEU A 219 -0.74 -15.96 -7.38
CA LEU A 219 0.32 -15.82 -8.38
C LEU A 219 1.61 -15.24 -7.75
N ALA A 220 1.46 -14.35 -6.78
CA ALA A 220 2.59 -13.81 -6.03
C ALA A 220 3.33 -14.92 -5.26
N VAL A 221 2.60 -15.75 -4.52
CA VAL A 221 3.18 -16.82 -3.70
C VAL A 221 3.84 -17.89 -4.58
N ILE A 222 3.19 -18.33 -5.66
CA ILE A 222 3.78 -19.34 -6.55
C ILE A 222 5.00 -18.77 -7.31
N SER A 223 4.96 -17.49 -7.71
CA SER A 223 6.11 -16.83 -8.34
C SER A 223 7.32 -16.76 -7.38
N TRP A 224 7.09 -16.44 -6.11
CA TRP A 224 8.12 -16.47 -5.08
C TRP A 224 8.71 -17.88 -4.87
N GLN A 225 7.86 -18.91 -4.82
CA GLN A 225 8.29 -20.29 -4.70
C GLN A 225 9.16 -20.72 -5.89
N TRP A 226 8.77 -20.37 -7.11
CA TRP A 226 9.55 -20.67 -8.32
C TRP A 226 10.88 -19.89 -8.37
N LEU A 227 10.89 -18.62 -7.95
CA LEU A 227 12.12 -17.80 -7.90
C LEU A 227 13.13 -18.31 -6.86
N THR A 228 12.65 -18.91 -5.78
CA THR A 228 13.50 -19.41 -4.68
C THR A 228 13.92 -20.87 -4.87
N GLN A 229 13.37 -21.58 -5.86
CA GLN A 229 13.82 -22.92 -6.23
C GLN A 229 15.21 -22.89 -6.89
N GLY A 230 16.02 -23.92 -6.64
CA GLY A 230 17.39 -24.02 -7.15
C GLY A 230 17.52 -24.46 -8.62
N ASP A 231 16.41 -24.55 -9.35
CA ASP A 231 16.35 -24.97 -10.75
C ASP A 231 16.16 -23.77 -11.69
N ALA A 232 16.98 -23.67 -12.73
CA ALA A 232 17.00 -22.53 -13.67
C ALA A 232 15.69 -22.41 -14.47
N ASP A 233 15.07 -23.55 -14.81
CA ASP A 233 13.80 -23.58 -15.54
C ASP A 233 12.66 -23.06 -14.65
N GLN A 234 12.67 -23.42 -13.35
CA GLN A 234 11.70 -22.91 -12.38
C GLN A 234 11.91 -21.42 -12.10
N GLN A 235 13.15 -20.97 -11.93
CA GLN A 235 13.44 -19.55 -11.77
C GLN A 235 12.96 -18.72 -12.97
N THR A 236 13.11 -19.26 -14.18
CA THR A 236 12.58 -18.67 -15.41
C THR A 236 11.05 -18.55 -15.37
N LYS A 237 10.33 -19.59 -14.94
CA LYS A 237 8.87 -19.52 -14.72
C LYS A 237 8.51 -18.46 -13.68
N GLY A 238 9.25 -18.41 -12.58
CA GLY A 238 9.08 -17.42 -11.51
C GLY A 238 9.23 -15.99 -12.01
N ALA A 239 10.25 -15.72 -12.85
CA ALA A 239 10.47 -14.43 -13.48
C ALA A 239 9.33 -14.04 -14.43
N LEU A 240 8.86 -14.98 -15.27
CA LEU A 240 7.72 -14.72 -16.15
C LEU A 240 6.42 -14.47 -15.37
N ALA A 241 6.18 -15.18 -14.27
CA ALA A 241 5.04 -14.94 -13.40
C ALA A 241 5.10 -13.55 -12.73
N SER A 242 6.29 -13.10 -12.33
CA SER A 242 6.51 -11.73 -11.85
C SER A 242 6.27 -10.67 -12.94
N LEU A 243 6.61 -10.96 -14.21
CA LEU A 243 6.26 -10.10 -15.33
C LEU A 243 4.74 -10.10 -15.58
N LEU A 244 4.07 -11.23 -15.40
CA LEU A 244 2.60 -11.32 -15.47
C LEU A 244 1.96 -10.42 -14.41
N LEU A 245 2.48 -10.34 -13.17
CA LEU A 245 2.02 -9.38 -12.16
C LEU A 245 2.14 -7.91 -12.62
N MET A 246 3.22 -7.56 -13.31
CA MET A 246 3.39 -6.22 -13.91
C MET A 246 2.35 -5.96 -15.00
N LEU A 247 2.07 -6.95 -15.85
CA LEU A 247 1.03 -6.84 -16.88
C LEU A 247 -0.37 -6.71 -16.27
N LEU A 248 -0.67 -7.45 -15.20
CA LEU A 248 -1.92 -7.32 -14.46
C LEU A 248 -2.06 -5.92 -13.87
N LEU A 249 -1.02 -5.38 -13.25
CA LEU A 249 -1.03 -4.00 -12.75
C LEU A 249 -1.35 -3.01 -13.89
N ALA A 250 -0.69 -3.14 -15.05
CA ALA A 250 -0.96 -2.30 -16.21
C ALA A 250 -2.42 -2.44 -16.70
N ALA A 251 -2.98 -3.65 -16.68
CA ALA A 251 -4.38 -3.89 -17.00
C ALA A 251 -5.34 -3.21 -16.01
N TYR A 252 -5.07 -3.29 -14.70
CA TYR A 252 -5.82 -2.57 -13.68
C TYR A 252 -5.76 -1.06 -13.89
N VAL A 253 -4.57 -0.50 -14.14
CA VAL A 253 -4.39 0.93 -14.42
C VAL A 253 -5.22 1.36 -15.62
N LEU A 254 -5.15 0.61 -16.72
CA LEU A 254 -5.92 0.90 -17.93
C LEU A 254 -7.42 0.84 -17.65
N LEU A 255 -7.90 -0.21 -17.00
CA LEU A 255 -9.31 -0.41 -16.68
C LEU A 255 -9.83 0.71 -15.76
N SER A 256 -9.10 1.01 -14.68
CA SER A 256 -9.44 2.10 -13.76
C SER A 256 -9.42 3.46 -14.46
N TYR A 257 -8.47 3.71 -15.37
CA TYR A 257 -8.41 4.94 -16.17
C TYR A 257 -9.61 5.07 -17.12
N LEU A 258 -10.03 3.98 -17.78
CA LEU A 258 -11.20 3.97 -18.66
C LEU A 258 -12.50 4.17 -17.87
N LEU A 259 -12.65 3.51 -16.72
CA LEU A 259 -13.78 3.73 -15.80
C LEU A 259 -13.81 5.18 -15.32
N TRP A 260 -12.66 5.72 -14.92
CA TRP A 260 -12.50 7.11 -14.49
C TRP A 260 -12.92 8.11 -15.58
N ARG A 261 -12.44 7.91 -16.81
CA ARG A 261 -12.77 8.76 -17.95
C ARG A 261 -14.26 8.72 -18.28
N SER A 262 -14.88 7.54 -18.17
CA SER A 262 -16.31 7.35 -18.41
C SER A 262 -17.14 8.02 -17.33
N TRP A 263 -16.78 7.81 -16.06
CA TRP A 263 -17.44 8.41 -14.91
C TRP A 263 -17.33 9.95 -14.89
N ARG A 264 -16.18 10.52 -15.28
CA ARG A 264 -16.03 11.98 -15.40
C ARG A 264 -17.03 12.61 -16.37
N ARG A 265 -17.45 11.90 -17.41
CA ARG A 265 -18.48 12.37 -18.36
C ARG A 265 -19.88 12.36 -17.77
N THR A 266 -20.12 11.56 -16.74
CA THR A 266 -21.44 11.42 -16.10
C THR A 266 -21.66 12.37 -14.93
N ILE A 267 -20.64 13.16 -14.54
CA ILE A 267 -20.79 14.15 -13.46
C ILE A 267 -21.76 15.24 -13.95
N PRO A 268 -22.98 15.33 -13.39
CA PRO A 268 -23.96 16.30 -13.84
C PRO A 268 -23.49 17.71 -13.50
N ARG A 269 -24.01 18.70 -14.24
CA ARG A 269 -23.93 20.09 -13.79
C ARG A 269 -24.86 20.24 -12.57
N VAL A 270 -24.66 21.28 -11.77
CA VAL A 270 -25.45 21.49 -10.56
C VAL A 270 -26.88 21.85 -10.97
N ASP A 271 -27.71 20.83 -11.17
CA ASP A 271 -29.01 20.94 -11.85
C ASP A 271 -30.19 21.22 -10.88
N GLY A 272 -29.91 21.66 -9.66
CA GLY A 272 -30.95 22.06 -8.67
C GLY A 272 -31.76 20.92 -8.06
N ILE A 273 -31.66 19.69 -8.59
CA ILE A 273 -32.41 18.52 -8.13
C ILE A 273 -31.84 18.00 -6.80
N ARG A 274 -32.65 17.99 -5.75
CA ARG A 274 -32.27 17.54 -4.39
C ARG A 274 -32.78 16.11 -4.17
N LYS A 275 -31.88 15.21 -3.76
CA LYS A 275 -32.25 13.83 -3.42
C LYS A 275 -32.48 13.72 -1.91
N PRO A 276 -33.41 12.85 -1.46
CA PRO A 276 -33.64 12.65 -0.04
C PRO A 276 -32.37 12.15 0.67
N ALA A 277 -32.24 12.51 1.94
CA ALA A 277 -31.17 12.01 2.78
C ALA A 277 -31.34 10.49 2.99
N THR A 278 -30.35 9.71 2.57
CA THR A 278 -30.30 8.27 2.86
C THR A 278 -29.62 8.02 4.20
N PRO A 279 -29.97 6.92 4.90
CA PRO A 279 -29.42 6.63 6.21
C PRO A 279 -27.90 6.42 6.16
N LEU A 280 -27.19 7.04 7.12
CA LEU A 280 -25.72 6.99 7.26
C LEU A 280 -25.23 5.78 8.08
N LEU A 281 -26.15 4.87 8.46
CA LEU A 281 -25.92 3.77 9.38
C LEU A 281 -24.69 2.90 9.04
N PRO A 282 -24.51 2.39 7.81
CA PRO A 282 -23.37 1.50 7.52
C PRO A 282 -22.02 2.22 7.66
N GLY A 283 -21.94 3.50 7.30
CA GLY A 283 -20.70 4.26 7.44
C GLY A 283 -20.36 4.57 8.89
N THR A 284 -21.37 4.80 9.75
CA THR A 284 -21.13 5.03 11.19
C THR A 284 -20.67 3.79 11.94
N THR A 285 -21.18 2.61 11.58
CA THR A 285 -20.74 1.34 12.19
C THR A 285 -19.34 0.99 11.74
N LEU A 286 -19.06 1.03 10.43
CA LEU A 286 -17.72 0.79 9.88
C LEU A 286 -16.68 1.71 10.51
N ALA A 287 -17.01 2.99 10.64
CA ALA A 287 -16.19 3.96 11.36
C ALA A 287 -15.84 3.45 12.77
N SER A 288 -16.81 3.09 13.60
CA SER A 288 -16.52 2.60 14.95
C SER A 288 -15.71 1.30 14.98
N PHE A 289 -15.97 0.37 14.06
CA PHE A 289 -15.32 -0.94 14.05
C PHE A 289 -13.88 -0.90 13.54
N LEU A 290 -13.54 -0.01 12.59
CA LEU A 290 -12.22 0.00 11.96
C LEU A 290 -11.05 0.14 12.96
N PRO A 291 -10.98 1.15 13.85
CA PRO A 291 -9.90 1.18 14.84
C PRO A 291 -9.96 0.02 15.84
N LEU A 292 -11.15 -0.52 16.10
CA LEU A 292 -11.35 -1.63 17.04
C LEU A 292 -10.79 -2.95 16.49
N THR A 293 -10.80 -3.19 15.18
CA THR A 293 -10.16 -4.39 14.61
C THR A 293 -8.67 -4.41 14.92
N GLY A 294 -8.03 -3.24 14.98
CA GLY A 294 -6.64 -3.15 15.39
C GLY A 294 -6.43 -3.51 16.86
N VAL A 295 -7.24 -2.95 17.75
CA VAL A 295 -7.19 -3.30 19.19
C VAL A 295 -7.46 -4.78 19.41
N LEU A 296 -8.47 -5.34 18.71
CA LEU A 296 -8.81 -6.76 18.77
C LEU A 296 -7.64 -7.62 18.32
N CYS A 297 -6.98 -7.28 17.21
CA CYS A 297 -5.79 -7.98 16.74
C CYS A 297 -4.69 -8.03 17.80
N VAL A 298 -4.40 -6.90 18.45
CA VAL A 298 -3.38 -6.83 19.52
C VAL A 298 -3.78 -7.70 20.72
N VAL A 299 -5.03 -7.59 21.17
CA VAL A 299 -5.53 -8.36 22.32
C VAL A 299 -5.49 -9.86 22.02
N LEU A 300 -5.95 -10.28 20.85
CA LEU A 300 -5.97 -11.68 20.43
C LEU A 300 -4.56 -12.25 20.39
N LEU A 301 -3.62 -11.57 19.73
CA LEU A 301 -2.24 -12.02 19.64
C LEU A 301 -1.55 -12.02 21.01
N ALA A 302 -1.86 -11.05 21.88
CA ALA A 302 -1.30 -11.01 23.24
C ALA A 302 -1.79 -12.16 24.12
N ILE A 303 -3.06 -12.57 23.98
CA ILE A 303 -3.63 -13.72 24.72
C ILE A 303 -3.01 -15.03 24.25
N LEU A 304 -2.76 -15.17 22.94
CA LEU A 304 -2.22 -16.38 22.33
C LEU A 304 -0.68 -16.43 22.29
N ALA A 305 -0.01 -15.35 22.69
CA ALA A 305 1.45 -15.28 22.67
C ALA A 305 2.05 -16.21 23.72
N ASP A 306 2.85 -17.18 23.26
CA ASP A 306 3.67 -18.03 24.13
C ASP A 306 5.04 -17.38 24.36
N GLN A 307 5.25 -16.90 25.59
CA GLN A 307 6.49 -16.22 25.99
C GLN A 307 7.72 -17.12 25.98
N SER A 308 7.55 -18.44 25.96
CA SER A 308 8.67 -19.39 25.91
C SER A 308 9.40 -19.41 24.56
N THR A 309 8.78 -18.85 23.52
CA THR A 309 9.28 -18.88 22.13
C THR A 309 10.02 -17.59 21.69
N ILE A 310 10.25 -16.64 22.61
CA ILE A 310 10.85 -15.35 22.27
C ILE A 310 12.32 -15.52 21.85
N ASN A 311 12.60 -15.35 20.56
CA ASN A 311 13.95 -15.27 20.03
C ASN A 311 14.49 -13.83 20.15
N SER A 312 15.31 -13.59 21.17
CA SER A 312 15.88 -12.27 21.45
C SER A 312 16.80 -11.78 20.33
N GLU A 313 17.55 -12.67 19.69
CA GLU A 313 18.45 -12.29 18.58
C GLU A 313 17.67 -11.82 17.36
N ALA A 314 16.61 -12.55 16.98
CA ALA A 314 15.74 -12.16 15.87
C ALA A 314 15.05 -10.82 16.14
N LEU A 315 14.63 -10.57 17.38
CA LEU A 315 14.00 -9.32 17.81
C LEU A 315 14.99 -8.14 17.73
N ILE A 316 16.20 -8.30 18.26
CA ILE A 316 17.24 -7.26 18.21
C ILE A 316 17.69 -7.00 16.77
N ASN A 317 17.88 -8.04 15.96
CA ASN A 317 18.24 -7.89 14.55
C ASN A 317 17.17 -7.11 13.77
N SER A 318 15.90 -7.47 13.92
CA SER A 318 14.79 -6.80 13.24
C SER A 318 14.66 -5.33 13.68
N LEU A 319 14.78 -5.07 14.99
CA LEU A 319 14.70 -3.72 15.54
C LEU A 319 15.86 -2.84 15.05
N THR A 320 17.09 -3.34 15.09
CA THR A 320 18.28 -2.59 14.67
C THR A 320 18.27 -2.31 13.18
N MET A 321 17.91 -3.29 12.34
CA MET A 321 17.76 -3.09 10.89
C MET A 321 16.71 -2.01 10.59
N GLY A 322 15.55 -2.08 11.26
CA GLY A 322 14.47 -1.10 11.11
C GLY A 322 14.89 0.31 11.53
N LEU A 323 15.54 0.46 12.68
CA LEU A 323 16.04 1.75 13.16
C LEU A 323 17.09 2.36 12.23
N VAL A 324 18.05 1.55 11.77
CA VAL A 324 19.12 2.04 10.89
C VAL A 324 18.57 2.41 9.51
N ALA A 325 17.72 1.59 8.90
CA ALA A 325 17.08 1.92 7.62
C ALA A 325 16.24 3.20 7.72
N THR A 326 15.48 3.36 8.81
CA THR A 326 14.66 4.56 9.08
C THR A 326 15.54 5.79 9.26
N PHE A 327 16.64 5.68 10.03
CA PHE A 327 17.55 6.80 10.27
C PHE A 327 18.25 7.26 8.99
N ILE A 328 18.78 6.32 8.20
CA ILE A 328 19.41 6.63 6.90
C ILE A 328 18.38 7.27 5.97
N ALA A 329 17.18 6.68 5.85
CA ALA A 329 16.13 7.23 4.99
C ALA A 329 15.73 8.65 5.40
N LEU A 330 15.57 8.91 6.70
CA LEU A 330 15.23 10.24 7.23
C LEU A 330 16.29 11.28 6.86
N LEU A 331 17.57 10.98 7.10
CA LEU A 331 18.66 11.89 6.73
C LEU A 331 18.65 12.20 5.23
N LEU A 332 18.56 11.16 4.39
CA LEU A 332 18.53 11.31 2.93
C LEU A 332 17.32 12.15 2.47
N LEU A 333 16.14 11.91 3.04
CA LEU A 333 14.92 12.62 2.66
C LEU A 333 14.92 14.07 3.13
N LEU A 334 15.45 14.38 4.32
CA LEU A 334 15.60 15.77 4.76
C LEU A 334 16.55 16.54 3.83
N LEU A 335 17.70 15.94 3.51
CA LEU A 335 18.65 16.52 2.55
C LEU A 335 18.02 16.68 1.14
N TRP A 336 17.20 15.71 0.72
CA TRP A 336 16.48 15.78 -0.54
C TRP A 336 15.39 16.85 -0.55
N LEU A 337 14.64 17.02 0.53
CA LEU A 337 13.58 18.03 0.63
C LEU A 337 14.16 19.45 0.70
N GLU A 338 15.33 19.62 1.30
CA GLU A 338 16.05 20.89 1.40
C GLU A 338 16.74 21.28 0.08
N TRP A 339 17.51 20.36 -0.53
CA TRP A 339 18.36 20.68 -1.68
C TRP A 339 17.99 19.96 -2.99
N GLY A 340 17.17 18.93 -2.93
CA GLY A 340 16.82 18.10 -4.08
C GLY A 340 15.92 18.79 -5.11
N PRO A 341 15.89 18.29 -6.35
CA PRO A 341 15.08 18.87 -7.41
C PRO A 341 13.59 18.53 -7.25
N GLN A 342 12.77 19.52 -6.88
CA GLN A 342 11.32 19.38 -6.71
C GLN A 342 10.61 18.80 -7.96
N ARG A 343 11.07 19.11 -9.18
CA ARG A 343 10.46 18.62 -10.43
C ARG A 343 10.65 17.13 -10.71
N ARG A 344 11.63 16.47 -10.07
CA ARG A 344 11.96 15.04 -10.31
C ARG A 344 11.63 14.15 -9.11
N GLN A 345 10.81 14.64 -8.20
CA GLN A 345 10.40 13.88 -7.01
C GLN A 345 9.61 12.60 -7.35
N LEU A 346 8.95 12.55 -8.52
CA LEU A 346 8.23 11.36 -9.02
C LEU A 346 9.08 10.09 -9.04
N TRP A 347 10.39 10.20 -9.25
CA TRP A 347 11.29 9.04 -9.29
C TRP A 347 11.39 8.34 -7.93
N LEU A 348 11.31 9.09 -6.82
CA LEU A 348 11.33 8.52 -5.47
C LEU A 348 10.08 7.72 -5.13
N TRP A 349 9.02 7.83 -5.93
CA TRP A 349 7.78 7.10 -5.72
C TRP A 349 7.74 5.77 -6.44
N LEU A 350 8.62 5.57 -7.43
CA LEU A 350 8.55 4.42 -8.34
C LEU A 350 8.46 3.07 -7.62
N PRO A 351 9.23 2.76 -6.55
CA PRO A 351 9.17 1.47 -5.90
C PRO A 351 7.81 1.13 -5.27
N ILE A 352 7.07 2.12 -4.77
CA ILE A 352 5.74 1.89 -4.15
C ILE A 352 4.64 1.67 -5.18
N LEU A 353 4.88 2.08 -6.43
CA LEU A 353 3.92 1.98 -7.53
C LEU A 353 4.09 0.70 -8.34
N LEU A 354 5.18 -0.03 -8.12
CA LEU A 354 5.44 -1.31 -8.78
C LEU A 354 5.10 -2.48 -7.84
N PRO A 355 4.72 -3.64 -8.38
CA PRO A 355 4.59 -4.86 -7.60
C PRO A 355 5.94 -5.22 -6.96
N ALA A 356 5.88 -5.70 -5.71
CA ALA A 356 7.05 -5.92 -4.88
C ALA A 356 7.95 -7.06 -5.34
N LEU A 357 7.36 -8.16 -5.81
CA LEU A 357 8.12 -9.35 -6.23
C LEU A 357 9.18 -9.08 -7.31
N PRO A 358 8.84 -8.41 -8.44
CA PRO A 358 9.83 -7.93 -9.41
C PRO A 358 11.03 -7.21 -8.78
N LEU A 359 10.77 -6.34 -7.80
CA LEU A 359 11.79 -5.51 -7.15
C LEU A 359 12.66 -6.33 -6.21
N VAL A 360 12.05 -7.24 -5.43
CA VAL A 360 12.76 -8.16 -4.54
C VAL A 360 13.66 -9.10 -5.34
N ALA A 361 13.18 -9.61 -6.49
CA ALA A 361 14.00 -10.43 -7.38
C ALA A 361 15.27 -9.68 -7.84
N GLY A 362 15.13 -8.43 -8.29
CA GLY A 362 16.28 -7.60 -8.66
C GLY A 362 17.21 -7.27 -7.50
N GLN A 363 16.66 -7.04 -6.30
CA GLN A 363 17.45 -6.84 -5.08
C GLN A 363 18.29 -8.08 -4.76
N TYR A 364 17.68 -9.26 -4.82
CA TYR A 364 18.34 -10.53 -4.56
C TYR A 364 19.44 -10.83 -5.59
N THR A 365 19.18 -10.60 -6.89
CA THR A 365 20.19 -10.75 -7.94
C THR A 365 21.41 -9.86 -7.70
N LEU A 366 21.22 -8.59 -7.31
CA LEU A 366 22.34 -7.71 -6.97
C LEU A 366 23.09 -8.16 -5.72
N ALA A 367 22.37 -8.59 -4.69
CA ALA A 367 23.00 -9.08 -3.47
C ALA A 367 23.92 -10.26 -3.77
N LEU A 368 23.49 -11.19 -4.64
CA LEU A 368 24.32 -12.30 -5.11
C LEU A 368 25.53 -11.83 -5.92
N TRP A 369 25.35 -10.92 -6.88
CA TRP A 369 26.48 -10.41 -7.69
C TRP A 369 27.53 -9.68 -6.86
N LEU A 370 27.10 -9.02 -5.78
CA LEU A 370 27.98 -8.30 -4.86
C LEU A 370 28.53 -9.19 -3.73
N ASN A 371 28.15 -10.47 -3.66
CA ASN A 371 28.44 -11.38 -2.54
C ASN A 371 28.04 -10.78 -1.16
N LEU A 372 26.89 -10.12 -1.13
CA LEU A 372 26.29 -9.54 0.08
C LEU A 372 25.06 -10.33 0.53
N ASP A 373 24.77 -11.48 -0.08
CA ASP A 373 23.66 -12.34 0.30
C ASP A 373 23.78 -12.79 1.77
N GLY A 374 22.63 -12.84 2.46
CA GLY A 374 22.58 -13.14 3.90
C GLY A 374 23.20 -12.08 4.83
N SER A 375 23.79 -11.01 4.31
CA SER A 375 24.42 -9.97 5.14
C SER A 375 23.41 -9.00 5.74
N TRP A 376 23.68 -8.54 6.96
CA TRP A 376 22.89 -7.51 7.64
C TRP A 376 22.79 -6.21 6.81
N THR A 377 23.88 -5.84 6.11
CA THR A 377 23.94 -4.66 5.25
C THR A 377 23.04 -4.76 4.02
N ALA A 378 22.96 -5.94 3.39
CA ALA A 378 22.06 -6.14 2.25
C ALA A 378 20.60 -6.03 2.67
N VAL A 379 20.24 -6.50 3.88
CA VAL A 379 18.88 -6.36 4.41
C VAL A 379 18.54 -4.89 4.65
N VAL A 380 19.43 -4.12 5.29
CA VAL A 380 19.22 -2.68 5.51
C VAL A 380 19.07 -1.93 4.18
N TRP A 381 19.95 -2.19 3.21
CA TRP A 381 19.85 -1.61 1.86
C TRP A 381 18.55 -2.00 1.16
N GLY A 382 18.12 -3.25 1.29
CA GLY A 382 16.86 -3.73 0.75
C GLY A 382 15.65 -2.98 1.32
N HIS A 383 15.67 -2.69 2.63
CA HIS A 383 14.63 -1.90 3.29
C HIS A 383 14.59 -0.45 2.83
N LEU A 384 15.73 0.17 2.49
CA LEU A 384 15.77 1.56 2.02
C LEU A 384 14.92 1.76 0.76
N LEU A 385 14.84 0.76 -0.13
CA LEU A 385 14.00 0.82 -1.33
C LEU A 385 12.52 1.06 -0.99
N TRP A 386 12.07 0.51 0.14
CA TRP A 386 10.68 0.58 0.61
C TRP A 386 10.44 1.74 1.59
N VAL A 387 11.32 1.92 2.56
CA VAL A 387 11.16 2.93 3.62
C VAL A 387 11.22 4.35 3.06
N MET A 388 12.07 4.61 2.04
CA MET A 388 12.21 5.93 1.42
C MET A 388 10.89 6.50 0.86
N PRO A 389 10.19 5.83 -0.08
CA PRO A 389 8.92 6.35 -0.60
C PRO A 389 7.85 6.51 0.50
N TRP A 390 7.76 5.55 1.42
CA TRP A 390 6.80 5.59 2.53
C TRP A 390 7.04 6.77 3.47
N MET A 391 8.30 7.01 3.84
CA MET A 391 8.65 8.13 4.71
C MET A 391 8.51 9.47 3.98
N LEU A 392 8.83 9.54 2.69
CA LEU A 392 8.59 10.72 1.87
C LEU A 392 7.10 11.10 1.84
N PHE A 393 6.20 10.10 1.81
CA PHE A 393 4.76 10.30 1.88
C PHE A 393 4.31 11.01 3.15
N ILE A 394 4.92 10.70 4.28
CA ILE A 394 4.64 11.36 5.56
C ILE A 394 5.28 12.75 5.62
N LEU A 395 6.56 12.85 5.23
CA LEU A 395 7.36 14.05 5.43
C LEU A 395 7.02 15.18 4.45
N GLN A 396 6.70 14.88 3.19
CA GLN A 396 6.52 15.90 2.17
C GLN A 396 5.38 16.90 2.50
N PRO A 397 4.16 16.46 2.87
CA PRO A 397 3.10 17.40 3.24
C PRO A 397 3.42 18.21 4.48
N ALA A 398 4.14 17.63 5.45
CA ALA A 398 4.58 18.33 6.65
C ALA A 398 5.62 19.41 6.32
N TRP A 399 6.60 19.08 5.47
CA TRP A 399 7.63 19.99 4.99
C TRP A 399 7.06 21.19 4.23
N GLN A 400 6.07 20.95 3.36
CA GLN A 400 5.41 21.99 2.58
C GLN A 400 4.53 22.94 3.42
N ARG A 401 4.17 22.55 4.66
CA ARG A 401 3.38 23.37 5.58
C ARG A 401 4.24 24.28 6.47
N ILE A 402 5.56 24.19 6.40
CA ILE A 402 6.47 25.09 7.12
C ILE A 402 6.21 26.52 6.63
N ASP A 403 5.90 27.43 7.56
CA ASP A 403 5.63 28.82 7.22
C ASP A 403 6.90 29.49 6.70
N SER A 404 6.88 29.92 5.44
CA SER A 404 8.01 30.58 4.78
C SER A 404 8.38 31.90 5.48
N ARG A 405 7.46 32.51 6.23
CA ARG A 405 7.75 33.70 7.05
C ARG A 405 8.71 33.38 8.18
N LEU A 406 8.61 32.21 8.80
CA LEU A 406 9.53 31.78 9.86
C LEU A 406 10.95 31.61 9.31
N ILE A 407 11.06 31.05 8.09
CA ILE A 407 12.34 30.93 7.39
C ILE A 407 12.92 32.31 7.07
N LEU A 408 12.09 33.24 6.58
CA LEU A 408 12.51 34.61 6.29
C LEU A 408 12.98 35.34 7.56
N ILE A 409 12.26 35.18 8.68
CA ILE A 409 12.63 35.77 9.97
C ILE A 409 13.98 35.20 10.43
N ALA A 410 14.19 33.90 10.34
CA ALA A 410 15.47 33.27 10.67
C ALA A 410 16.61 33.87 9.82
N GLN A 411 16.41 34.00 8.50
CA GLN A 411 17.39 34.63 7.60
C GLN A 411 17.68 36.10 7.96
N THR A 412 16.67 36.87 8.39
CA THR A 412 16.89 38.25 8.84
C THR A 412 17.65 38.34 10.17
N LEU A 413 17.63 37.29 10.99
CA LEU A 413 18.39 37.18 12.24
C LEU A 413 19.83 36.65 12.03
N GLY A 414 20.26 36.46 10.78
CA GLY A 414 21.61 36.01 10.42
C GLY A 414 21.77 34.49 10.36
N TRP A 415 20.67 33.75 10.20
CA TRP A 415 20.65 32.30 9.99
C TRP A 415 20.73 31.90 8.52
#